data_AF-A0A5M5BYY9-F1
#
_entry.id   AF-A0A5M5BYY9-F1
#
_cell.length_a   1.000
_cell.length_b   1.000
_cell.length_c   1.000
_cell.angle_alpha   90.00
_cell.angle_beta   90.00
_cell.angle_gamma   90.00
#
_symmetry.space_group_name_H-M   'P 1'
#
loop_
_entity.id
_entity.type
_entity.pdbx_description
1 polymer ?
#
loop_
_entity_poly.entity_id
_entity_poly.type
_entity_poly.pdbx_seq_one_letter_code
_entity_poly.pdbx_strand_id
1 'polypeptide(L)' 'MKQQKIYMKAWLDAHGRAKAVDTDEWYLDFANQLLPLVADSFIYGGREWEEDQKRVALTCALYLEDCVADGGNW' A
#
# COMPACT_ATOMS: atom_id res chain seq x y z
N MET A 1 14.07 -2.60 14.51
CA MET A 1 13.79 -1.72 13.36
C MET A 1 12.51 -0.97 13.66
N LYS A 2 12.43 0.33 13.34
CA LYS A 2 11.21 1.11 13.53
C LYS A 2 10.13 0.51 12.64
N GLN A 3 8.96 0.20 13.18
CA GLN A 3 7.87 -0.36 12.40
C GLN A 3 7.39 0.71 11.40
N GLN A 4 7.63 0.46 10.11
CA GLN A 4 7.15 1.33 9.05
C GLN A 4 5.63 1.21 8.97
N LYS A 5 4.95 2.31 8.63
CA LYS A 5 3.48 2.34 8.51
C LYS A 5 3.07 3.26 7.37
N ILE A 6 2.13 2.80 6.56
CA ILE A 6 1.39 3.59 5.59
C ILE A 6 0.19 4.18 6.32
N TYR A 7 0.05 5.49 6.24
CA TYR A 7 -1.07 6.22 6.85
C TYR A 7 -2.19 6.46 5.84
N MET A 8 -3.42 6.61 6.32
CA MET A 8 -4.61 6.89 5.49
C MET A 8 -4.40 8.06 4.52
N LYS A 9 -3.64 9.08 4.91
CA LYS A 9 -3.30 10.19 4.01
C LYS A 9 -2.63 9.71 2.72
N ALA A 10 -1.65 8.81 2.80
CA ALA A 10 -0.95 8.30 1.62
C ALA A 10 -1.88 7.45 0.73
N TRP A 11 -2.82 6.71 1.35
CA TRP A 11 -3.86 5.96 0.64
C TRP A 11 -4.81 6.88 -0.14
N LEU A 12 -5.29 7.94 0.51
CA LEU A 12 -6.18 8.93 -0.10
C LEU A 12 -5.47 9.74 -1.19
N ASP A 13 -4.22 10.12 -0.95
CA ASP A 13 -3.40 10.84 -1.92
C ASP A 13 -3.18 10.00 -3.19
N ALA A 14 -2.96 8.68 -3.07
CA ALA A 14 -2.83 7.78 -4.21
C ALA A 14 -4.12 7.63 -5.04
N HIS A 15 -5.28 7.82 -4.39
CA HIS A 15 -6.57 7.87 -5.07
C HIS A 15 -6.95 9.26 -5.61
N GLY A 16 -6.21 10.32 -5.27
CA GLY A 16 -6.64 11.69 -5.49
C GLY A 16 -7.92 12.08 -4.72
N ARG A 17 -8.22 11.39 -3.60
CA ARG A 17 -9.42 11.60 -2.80
C ARG A 17 -9.13 12.46 -1.57
N ALA A 18 -10.09 13.30 -1.17
CA ALA A 18 -10.00 14.10 0.05
C ALA A 18 -10.61 13.42 1.28
N LYS A 19 -11.43 12.39 1.07
CA LYS A 19 -12.18 11.69 2.14
C LYS A 19 -12.14 10.19 1.94
N ALA A 20 -12.10 9.48 3.06
CA ALA A 20 -12.16 8.03 3.07
C ALA A 20 -13.58 7.51 2.77
N VAL A 21 -13.64 6.31 2.20
CA VAL A 21 -14.84 5.50 1.99
C VAL A 21 -14.75 4.23 2.83
N ASP A 22 -15.88 3.53 2.99
CA ASP A 22 -16.03 2.42 3.93
C ASP A 22 -15.02 1.27 3.72
N THR A 23 -14.53 1.06 2.51
CA THR A 23 -13.59 -0.02 2.17
C THR A 23 -12.11 0.35 2.38
N ASP A 24 -11.79 1.64 2.57
CA ASP A 24 -10.41 2.12 2.61
C ASP A 24 -9.58 1.52 3.73
N GLU A 25 -10.19 1.35 4.90
CA GLU A 25 -9.48 0.81 6.08
C GLU A 25 -8.98 -0.61 5.80
N TRP A 26 -9.80 -1.42 5.14
CA TRP A 26 -9.44 -2.81 4.82
C TRP A 26 -8.23 -2.88 3.88
N TYR A 27 -8.23 -2.10 2.80
CA TYR A 27 -7.12 -2.12 1.85
C TYR A 27 -5.86 -1.44 2.39
N LEU A 28 -6.00 -0.40 3.22
CA LEU A 28 -4.87 0.21 3.92
C LEU A 28 -4.23 -0.76 4.91
N ASP A 29 -5.03 -1.53 5.65
CA ASP A 29 -4.53 -2.56 6.55
C ASP A 29 -3.82 -3.67 5.77
N PHE A 30 -4.39 -4.08 4.63
CA PHE A 30 -3.73 -5.01 3.72
C PHE A 30 -2.37 -4.48 3.22
N ALA A 31 -2.29 -3.21 2.81
CA ALA A 31 -1.02 -2.58 2.42
C ALA A 31 0.00 -2.58 3.56
N ASN A 32 -0.43 -2.32 4.80
CA ASN A 32 0.43 -2.38 5.98
C ASN A 32 0.89 -3.80 6.32
N GLN A 33 0.08 -4.83 6.03
CA GLN A 33 0.48 -6.24 6.14
C GLN A 33 1.48 -6.65 5.06
N LEU A 34 1.39 -6.09 3.85
CA LEU A 34 2.35 -6.32 2.77
C LEU A 34 3.70 -5.64 3.01
N LEU A 35 3.72 -4.47 3.64
CA LEU A 35 4.93 -3.67 3.84
C LEU A 35 6.14 -4.45 4.42
N PRO A 36 6.01 -5.23 5.53
CA PRO A 36 7.12 -6.03 6.02
C PRO A 36 7.57 -7.12 5.02
N LEU A 37 6.63 -7.72 4.27
CA LEU A 37 6.96 -8.71 3.24
C LEU A 37 7.74 -8.09 2.08
N VAL A 38 7.39 -6.87 1.69
CA VAL A 38 8.12 -6.09 0.68
C VAL A 38 9.52 -5.75 1.20
N ALA A 39 9.62 -5.24 2.44
CA ALA A 39 10.90 -4.87 3.04
C ALA A 39 11.87 -6.06 3.17
N ASP A 40 11.35 -7.25 3.51
CA ASP A 40 12.13 -8.49 3.64
C ASP A 40 12.40 -9.19 2.30
N SER A 41 11.79 -8.74 1.20
CA SER A 41 12.00 -9.34 -0.11
C SER A 41 13.44 -9.18 -0.61
N PHE A 42 13.88 -10.12 -1.46
CA PHE A 42 15.24 -10.15 -2.02
C PHE A 42 15.64 -8.83 -2.72
N ILE A 43 14.66 -8.13 -3.32
CA ILE A 43 14.87 -6.86 -4.04
C ILE A 43 15.36 -5.77 -3.08
N TYR A 44 14.76 -5.73 -1.88
CA TYR A 44 15.01 -4.69 -0.88
C TYR A 44 16.07 -5.08 0.15
N GLY A 45 16.28 -6.38 0.41
CA GLY A 45 17.53 -6.97 0.91
C GLY A 45 18.30 -6.19 1.99
N GLY A 46 17.60 -5.55 2.94
CA GLY A 46 18.20 -4.78 4.04
C GLY A 46 18.69 -3.37 3.72
N ARG A 47 18.35 -2.78 2.55
CA ARG A 47 18.62 -1.36 2.25
C ARG A 47 17.49 -0.46 2.76
N GLU A 48 17.81 0.75 3.21
CA GLU A 48 16.82 1.75 3.63
C GLU A 48 16.13 2.41 2.42
N TRP A 49 15.14 1.72 1.86
CA TRP A 49 14.31 2.18 0.72
C TRP A 49 12.85 2.31 1.17
N GLU A 50 12.63 2.89 2.35
CA GLU A 50 11.34 2.91 3.03
C GLU A 50 10.22 3.50 2.15
N GLU A 51 10.48 4.59 1.43
CA GLU A 51 9.48 5.21 0.56
C GLU A 51 9.12 4.34 -0.65
N ASP A 52 10.10 3.65 -1.26
CA ASP A 52 9.84 2.73 -2.36
C ASP A 52 9.11 1.46 -1.88
N GLN A 53 9.46 0.95 -0.69
CA GLN A 53 8.78 -0.17 -0.06
C GLN A 53 7.29 0.15 0.19
N LYS A 54 7.01 1.34 0.77
CA LYS A 54 5.65 1.84 0.95
C LYS A 54 4.91 1.97 -0.37
N ARG A 55 5.57 2.52 -1.40
CA ARG A 55 4.96 2.69 -2.73
C ARG A 55 4.59 1.35 -3.35
N VAL A 56 5.44 0.32 -3.24
CA VAL A 56 5.13 -1.02 -3.76
C VAL A 56 3.95 -1.63 -3.00
N ALA A 57 3.99 -1.64 -1.67
CA ALA A 57 2.89 -2.18 -0.87
C ALA A 57 1.55 -1.47 -1.15
N LEU A 58 1.57 -0.14 -1.29
CA LEU A 58 0.41 0.66 -1.66
C LEU A 58 -0.11 0.32 -3.06
N THR A 59 0.79 0.19 -4.03
CA THR A 59 0.45 -0.15 -5.42
C THR A 59 -0.18 -1.54 -5.52
N CYS A 60 0.31 -2.52 -4.75
CA CYS A 60 -0.29 -3.86 -4.69
C CYS A 60 -1.71 -3.82 -4.12
N ALA A 61 -1.96 -3.03 -3.07
CA ALA A 61 -3.29 -2.88 -2.49
C ALA A 61 -4.27 -2.19 -3.45
N LEU A 62 -3.83 -1.13 -4.15
CA LEU A 62 -4.61 -0.46 -5.19
C LEU A 62 -4.97 -1.41 -6.34
N TYR A 63 -4.00 -2.22 -6.80
CA TYR A 63 -4.24 -3.21 -7.84
C TYR A 63 -5.25 -4.27 -7.41
N LEU A 64 -5.18 -4.72 -6.15
CA LEU A 64 -6.16 -5.66 -5.61
C LEU A 64 -7.56 -5.04 -5.55
N GLU A 65 -7.68 -3.78 -5.10
CA GLU A 65 -8.94 -3.06 -5.07
C GLU A 65 -9.57 -2.94 -6.46
N ASP A 66 -8.78 -2.60 -7.47
CA ASP A 66 -9.22 -2.50 -8.87
C ASP A 66 -9.67 -3.86 -9.44
N CYS A 67 -8.97 -4.94 -9.07
CA CYS A 67 -9.35 -6.31 -9.43
C CYS A 67 -10.68 -6.75 -8.79
N VAL A 68 -10.92 -6.36 -7.53
CA VAL A 68 -12.17 -6.67 -6.81
C VAL A 68 -13.34 -5.84 -7.35
N ALA A 69 -13.09 -4.60 -7.75
CA ALA A 69 -14.10 -3.70 -8.32
C ALA A 69 -14.56 -4.10 -9.74
N ASP A 70 -14.03 -5.19 -10.32
CA ASP A 70 -14.23 -5.60 -11.72
C ASP A 70 -13.89 -4.46 -12.72
N GLY A 71 -12.99 -3.57 -12.29
CA GLY A 71 -12.51 -2.42 -13.04
C GLY A 71 -11.37 -2.81 -13.95
N GLY A 72 -10.39 -3.55 -13.43
CA GLY A 72 -9.27 -4.19 -14.14
C GLY A 72 -8.50 -3.30 -15.14
N ASN A 73 -8.71 -1.99 -15.10
CA ASN A 73 -8.36 -1.02 -16.14
C ASN A 73 -7.16 -0.20 -15.69
N TRP A 74 -6.13 -0.89 -15.22
CA TRP A 74 -4.83 -0.30 -14.92
C TRP A 74 -4.26 0.47 -16.12
#